data_AF-A0A0M2PZN8-F1
#
_entry.id   AF-A0A0M2PZN8-F1
#
_cell.length_a   1.000
_cell.length_b   1.000
_cell.length_c   1.000
_cell.angle_alpha   90.00
_cell.angle_beta   90.00
_cell.angle_gamma   90.00
#
_symmetry.space_group_name_H-M   'P 1'
#
loop_
_entity.id
_entity.type
_entity.pdbx_description
1 polymer ?
#
loop_
_entity_poly.entity_id
_entity_poly.type
_entity_poly.pdbx_seq_one_letter_code
_entity_poly.pdbx_strand_id
1 'polypeptide(L)' 'MFHLLPPSPARNLKFPLWKYLSQPILNKQQPLILSPRHFWCFYQVQFLEHCFDLECPSSHLN' A
#
# COMPACT_ATOMS: atom_id res chain seq x y z
N MET A 1 -10.52 29.00 25.55
CA MET A 1 -9.22 29.08 24.86
C MET A 1 -8.66 27.68 24.79
N PHE A 2 -8.95 26.95 23.71
CA PHE A 2 -8.54 25.56 23.55
C PHE A 2 -7.12 25.52 22.99
N HIS A 3 -6.16 25.07 23.80
CA HIS A 3 -4.80 24.85 23.36
C HIS A 3 -4.78 23.63 22.41
N LEU A 4 -4.64 23.90 21.11
CA LEU A 4 -4.30 22.90 20.11
C LEU A 4 -2.81 22.58 20.26
N LEU A 5 -2.47 21.68 21.19
CA LEU A 5 -1.20 20.96 21.08
C LEU A 5 -1.28 20.11 19.81
N PRO A 6 -0.34 20.22 18.85
CA PRO A 6 -0.38 19.39 17.66
C PRO A 6 -0.36 17.92 18.10
N PRO A 7 -1.22 17.05 17.53
CA PRO A 7 -1.09 15.63 17.77
C PRO A 7 0.32 15.23 17.36
N SER A 8 1.07 14.65 18.30
CA SER A 8 2.34 13.97 18.00
C SER A 8 2.12 13.13 16.74
N PRO A 9 2.98 13.20 15.71
CA PRO A 9 2.76 12.43 14.50
C PRO A 9 2.76 10.97 14.92
N ALA A 10 1.56 10.39 15.03
CA ALA A 10 1.40 8.96 15.11
C ALA A 10 2.28 8.45 13.98
N ARG A 11 3.26 7.61 14.34
CA ARG A 11 4.14 6.95 13.38
C ARG A 11 3.22 6.04 12.57
N ASN A 12 2.51 6.63 11.62
CA ASN A 12 1.64 5.97 10.69
C ASN A 12 2.60 5.07 9.93
N LEU A 13 2.61 3.80 10.32
CA LEU A 13 3.34 2.78 9.61
C LEU A 13 2.76 2.81 8.19
N LYS A 14 3.46 3.48 7.28
CA LYS A 14 3.11 3.51 5.85
C LYS A 14 3.14 2.11 5.24
N PHE A 15 3.75 1.16 5.97
CA PHE A 15 3.87 -0.23 5.62
C PHE A 15 2.54 -1.00 5.83
N PRO A 16 2.06 -1.76 4.84
CA PRO A 16 0.78 -2.46 4.88
C PRO A 16 1.00 -3.81 5.55
N LEU A 17 1.17 -3.75 6.88
CA LEU A 17 1.52 -4.92 7.70
C LEU A 17 0.59 -6.10 7.47
N TRP A 18 -0.72 -5.83 7.38
CA TRP A 18 -1.70 -6.89 7.11
C TRP A 18 -1.50 -7.57 5.77
N LYS A 19 -1.18 -6.82 4.71
CA LYS A 19 -0.91 -7.38 3.38
C LYS A 19 0.38 -8.21 3.37
N TYR A 20 1.38 -7.78 4.12
CA TYR A 20 2.63 -8.53 4.29
C TYR A 20 2.42 -9.86 5.00
N LEU A 21 1.61 -9.87 6.06
CA LEU A 21 1.31 -11.09 6.82
C LEU A 21 0.34 -12.02 6.08
N SER A 22 -0.52 -11.47 5.22
CA SER A 22 -1.47 -12.23 4.40
C SER A 22 -0.89 -12.70 3.07
N GLN A 23 0.44 -12.71 2.90
CA GLN A 23 1.05 -13.19 1.67
C GLN A 23 0.64 -14.65 1.39
N PRO A 24 0.44 -15.02 0.12
CA PRO A 24 0.14 -16.40 -0.22
C PRO A 24 1.38 -17.28 -0.01
N ILE A 25 1.29 -18.22 0.93
CA ILE A 25 2.44 -19.03 1.37
C ILE A 25 2.82 -20.12 0.32
N LEU A 26 1.91 -20.45 -0.60
CA LEU A 26 2.02 -21.59 -1.53
C LEU A 26 1.61 -21.27 -2.98
N ASN A 27 1.55 -20.00 -3.36
CA ASN A 27 1.18 -19.65 -4.74
C ASN A 27 2.40 -19.73 -5.67
N LYS A 28 2.32 -20.52 -6.74
CA LYS A 28 3.37 -20.60 -7.77
C LYS A 28 3.52 -19.30 -8.58
N GLN A 29 2.49 -18.46 -8.61
CA GLN A 29 2.49 -17.21 -9.38
C GLN A 29 3.03 -16.02 -8.58
N GLN A 30 2.97 -16.07 -7.24
CA GLN A 30 3.50 -15.02 -6.37
C GLN A 30 4.40 -15.65 -5.30
N PRO A 31 5.73 -15.54 -5.43
CA PRO A 31 6.64 -16.06 -4.42
C PRO A 31 6.47 -15.30 -3.11
N LEU A 32 6.59 -16.02 -2.00
CA LEU A 32 6.60 -15.44 -0.65
C LEU A 32 7.80 -14.50 -0.49
N ILE A 33 7.56 -13.23 -0.14
CA ILE A 33 8.59 -12.20 0.04
C ILE A 33 8.82 -11.99 1.55
N LEU A 34 9.87 -12.64 2.08
CA LEU A 34 10.23 -12.59 3.50
C LEU A 34 10.95 -11.31 3.93
N SER A 35 11.42 -10.49 2.99
CA SER A 35 12.04 -9.20 3.29
C SER A 35 10.96 -8.11 3.29
N PRO A 36 10.67 -7.46 4.44
CA PRO A 36 9.65 -6.41 4.50
C PRO A 36 9.93 -5.24 3.56
N ARG A 37 11.20 -4.88 3.36
CA ARG A 37 11.60 -3.81 2.44
C ARG A 37 11.31 -4.18 1.00
N HIS A 38 11.66 -5.40 0.59
CA HIS A 38 11.36 -5.87 -0.77
C HIS A 38 9.87 -5.98 -1.01
N PHE A 39 9.11 -6.50 -0.04
CA PHE A 39 7.66 -6.55 -0.15
C PHE A 39 7.07 -5.16 -0.31
N TRP A 40 7.56 -4.17 0.43
CA TRP A 40 7.06 -2.80 0.32
C TRP A 40 7.29 -2.22 -1.08
N CYS A 41 8.50 -2.33 -1.61
CA CYS A 41 8.80 -1.90 -2.97
C CYS A 41 7.90 -2.60 -4.01
N PHE A 42 7.77 -3.92 -3.91
CA PHE A 42 6.93 -4.71 -4.80
C PHE A 42 5.45 -4.30 -4.72
N TYR A 43 4.93 -4.14 -3.51
CA TYR A 43 3.56 -3.72 -3.25
C TYR A 43 3.26 -2.34 -3.85
N GLN A 44 4.19 -1.38 -3.73
CA GLN A 44 4.00 -0.06 -4.32
C GLN A 44 3.94 -0.11 -5.85
N VAL A 45 4.80 -0.91 -6.49
CA VAL A 45 4.79 -1.08 -7.95
C VAL A 45 3.47 -1.70 -8.41
N GLN A 46 3.05 -2.82 -7.81
CA GLN A 46 1.78 -3.45 -8.18
C GLN A 46 0.58 -2.53 -7.97
N PHE A 47 0.60 -1.72 -6.92
CA PHE A 47 -0.46 -0.74 -6.68
C PHE A 47 -0.51 0.31 -7.79
N LEU A 48 0.65 0.81 -8.23
CA LEU A 48 0.72 1.77 -9.34
C LEU A 48 0.26 1.15 -10.66
N GLU A 49 0.71 -0.07 -10.97
CA GLU A 49 0.25 -0.82 -12.14
C GLU A 49 -1.27 -0.98 -12.15
N HIS A 50 -1.85 -1.39 -11.02
CA HIS A 50 -3.30 -1.48 -10.89
C HIS A 50 -3.98 -0.13 -11.12
N CYS A 51 -3.47 0.96 -10.56
CA CYS A 51 -4.02 2.30 -10.80
C CYS A 51 -3.90 2.74 -12.26
N PHE A 52 -2.86 2.33 -12.99
CA PHE A 52 -2.72 2.60 -14.42
C PHE A 52 -3.71 1.79 -15.27
N ASP A 53 -4.07 0.59 -14.84
CA ASP A 53 -5.06 -0.25 -15.52
C ASP A 53 -6.51 0.23 -15.28
N LEU A 54 -6.74 1.04 -14.25
CA LEU A 54 -8.06 1.63 -14.00
C LEU A 54 -8.31 2.78 -14.98
N GLU A 55 -9.46 2.75 -15.65
CA GLU A 55 -9.93 3.88 -16.47
C GLU A 55 -10.04 5.13 -15.59
N CYS A 56 -9.39 6.22 -16.02
CA CYS A 56 -9.46 7.50 -15.33
C CYS A 56 -10.92 7.96 -15.24
N PRO A 57 -11.54 8.04 -14.05
CA PRO A 57 -12.94 8.41 -13.92
C PRO A 57 -13.22 9.88 -14.30
N SER A 58 -12.16 10.69 -14.47
CA SER A 58 -12.23 12.09 -14.91
C SER A 58 -12.57 12.26 -16.39
N SER A 59 -12.53 11.20 -17.20
CA SER A 59 -12.88 11.26 -18.64
C SER A 59 -14.39 11.24 -18.90
N HIS A 60 -15.22 11.00 -17.87
CA HIS A 60 -16.68 10.85 -17.98
C HIS A 60 -17.47 12.12 -17.57
N LEU A 61 -16.80 13.29 -17.57
CA LEU A 61 -17.40 14.61 -17.43
C LEU A 61 -17.32 15.35 -18.78
N ASN A 62 -18.16 14.96 -19.73
CA ASN A 62 -18.56 15.75 -20.90
C ASN A 62 -20.03 15.49 -21.20
#